data_AF-A0A924AGR1-F1
#
_entry.id   AF-A0A924AGR1-F1
#
_cell.length_a   1.000
_cell.length_b   1.000
_cell.length_c   1.000
_cell.angle_alpha   90.00
_cell.angle_beta   90.00
_cell.angle_gamma   90.00
#
_symmetry.space_group_name_H-M   'P 1'
#
loop_
_entity.id
_entity.type
_entity.pdbx_description
1 polymer ?
#
loop_
_entity_poly.entity_id
_entity_poly.type
_entity_poly.pdbx_seq_one_letter_code
_entity_poly.pdbx_strand_id
1 'polypeptide(L)' 'EDKSVIQAYGVWGPKKFMGKEYDGIHRTTFVIDENGIIEEVITDVKTKVHAAQILK' A
#
# COMPACT_ATOMS: atom_id res chain seq x y z
N GLU A 1 -16.95 -6.71 -7.33
CA GLU A 1 -16.03 -5.56 -7.30
C GLU A 1 -14.82 -5.87 -8.16
N ASP A 2 -14.47 -4.93 -9.03
CA ASP A 2 -13.30 -5.02 -9.90
C ASP A 2 -12.03 -4.74 -9.06
N LYS A 3 -11.16 -5.74 -8.93
CA LYS A 3 -9.92 -5.64 -8.15
C LYS A 3 -8.69 -5.40 -9.02
N SER A 4 -8.88 -5.04 -10.30
CA SER A 4 -7.80 -4.81 -11.28
C SER A 4 -6.70 -3.90 -10.77
N VAL A 5 -7.04 -2.78 -10.13
CA VAL A 5 -6.05 -1.85 -9.54
C VAL A 5 -5.28 -2.50 -8.39
N ILE A 6 -5.96 -3.18 -7.47
CA ILE A 6 -5.35 -3.80 -6.28
C ILE A 6 -4.37 -4.91 -6.71
N GLN A 7 -4.73 -5.66 -7.75
CA GLN A 7 -3.88 -6.71 -8.34
C GLN A 7 -2.72 -6.11 -9.12
N ALA A 8 -2.94 -5.06 -9.92
CA ALA A 8 -1.90 -4.39 -10.70
C ALA A 8 -0.81 -3.78 -9.81
N TYR A 9 -1.19 -3.21 -8.65
CA TYR A 9 -0.25 -2.66 -7.68
C TYR A 9 0.33 -3.69 -6.71
N GLY A 10 -0.06 -4.97 -6.82
CA GLY A 10 0.49 -6.06 -5.98
C GLY A 10 0.19 -5.91 -4.49
N VAL A 11 -0.84 -5.14 -4.11
CA VAL A 11 -1.20 -4.88 -2.70
C VAL A 11 -2.18 -5.90 -2.13
N TRP A 12 -2.49 -6.96 -2.88
CA TRP A 12 -3.29 -8.10 -2.43
C TRP A 12 -2.38 -9.26 -2.05
N GLY A 13 -2.49 -9.77 -0.83
CA GLY A 13 -1.64 -10.87 -0.39
C GLY A 13 -2.09 -11.51 0.92
N PRO A 14 -1.39 -12.58 1.33
CA PRO A 14 -1.71 -13.32 2.54
C PRO A 14 -1.36 -12.50 3.78
N LYS A 15 -2.35 -12.29 4.64
CA LYS A 15 -2.23 -11.64 5.93
C LYS A 15 -2.56 -12.62 7.04
N LYS A 16 -1.66 -12.74 8.01
CA LYS A 16 -1.91 -13.52 9.23
C LYS A 16 -2.53 -12.62 10.28
N PHE A 17 -3.75 -12.94 10.71
CA PHE A 17 -4.42 -12.25 11.81
C PHE A 17 -4.95 -13.26 12.81
N MET A 18 -4.51 -13.14 14.07
CA MET A 18 -4.91 -14.03 15.17
C MET A 18 -4.75 -15.53 14.86
N GLY A 19 -3.62 -15.92 14.26
CA GLY A 19 -3.31 -17.32 13.95
C GLY A 19 -4.03 -17.89 12.72
N LYS A 20 -4.87 -17.10 12.05
CA LYS A 20 -5.54 -17.47 10.80
C LYS A 20 -4.94 -16.66 9.64
N GLU A 21 -4.78 -17.30 8.49
CA GLU A 21 -4.30 -16.67 7.26
C GLU A 21 -5.49 -16.29 6.40
N TYR A 22 -5.50 -15.03 5.96
CA TYR A 22 -6.55 -14.45 5.12
C TYR A 22 -5.89 -13.62 4.05
N ASP A 23 -6.33 -13.77 2.81
CA ASP A 23 -5.94 -12.81 1.78
C ASP A 23 -6.65 -11.48 2.01
N GLY A 24 -5.87 -10.41 2.02
CA GLY A 24 -6.37 -9.08 2.31
C GLY A 24 -5.59 -7.99 1.58
N ILE A 25 -6.13 -6.78 1.66
CA ILE A 25 -5.49 -5.58 1.15
C ILE A 25 -4.41 -5.15 2.14
N HIS A 26 -3.18 -5.00 1.65
CA HIS A 26 -2.09 -4.34 2.34
C HIS A 26 -2.23 -2.83 2.16
N ARG A 27 -2.22 -2.07 3.27
CA ARG A 27 -2.29 -0.61 3.20
C ARG A 27 -0.93 -0.07 2.76
N THR A 28 -0.85 0.32 1.49
CA THR A 28 0.37 0.86 0.88
C THR A 28 0.05 2.20 0.24
N THR A 29 0.95 3.16 0.42
CA THR A 29 0.88 4.45 -0.27
C THR A 29 1.97 4.50 -1.33
N PHE A 30 1.62 4.91 -2.55
CA PHE A 30 2.55 5.10 -3.67
C PHE A 30 2.66 6.60 -3.95
N VAL A 31 3.89 7.12 -3.99
CA VAL A 31 4.18 8.47 -4.47
C VAL A 31 4.58 8.35 -5.92
N ILE A 32 3.84 9.00 -6.81
CA ILE A 32 4.00 8.92 -8.26
C ILE A 32 4.31 10.33 -8.77
N ASP A 33 5.37 10.46 -9.56
CA ASP A 33 5.76 11.74 -10.17
C ASP A 33 4.86 12.10 -11.37
N GLU A 34 5.07 13.27 -11.95
CA GLU A 34 4.33 13.75 -13.13
C GLU A 34 4.54 12.91 -14.40
N ASN A 35 5.60 12.10 -14.44
CA ASN A 35 5.92 11.20 -15.55
C ASN A 35 5.28 9.82 -15.38
N GLY A 36 4.57 9.58 -14.28
CA GLY A 36 3.95 8.30 -13.96
C GLY A 36 4.91 7.26 -13.36
N ILE A 37 6.07 7.69 -12.89
CA ILE A 37 7.08 6.85 -12.24
C ILE A 37 6.80 6.82 -10.72
N ILE A 38 6.80 5.64 -10.14
CA ILE A 38 6.68 5.47 -8.68
C ILE A 38 8.03 5.82 -8.04
N GLU A 39 8.09 6.96 -7.34
CA GLU A 39 9.29 7.42 -6.63
C GLU A 39 9.44 6.75 -5.25
N GLU A 40 8.32 6.54 -4.55
CA GLU A 40 8.35 6.00 -3.18
C GLU A 40 7.15 5.08 -2.90
N VAL A 41 7.41 4.00 -2.15
CA VAL A 41 6.39 3.03 -1.72
C VAL A 41 6.43 2.89 -0.21
N ILE A 42 5.34 3.29 0.46
CA ILE A 42 5.22 3.30 1.92
C ILE A 42 4.28 2.17 2.35
N THR A 43 4.83 1.08 2.88
CA THR A 43 4.08 -0.14 3.27
C THR A 43 3.75 -0.21 4.77
N ASP A 44 4.54 0.43 5.63
CA ASP A 44 4.28 0.54 7.08
C ASP A 44 3.88 1.98 7.44
N VAL A 45 2.70 2.37 6.95
CA VAL A 45 2.17 3.71 7.19
C VAL A 45 1.94 3.88 8.69
N LYS A 46 2.78 4.67 9.36
CA LYS A 46 2.54 5.10 10.74
C LYS A 46 1.53 6.24 10.70
N THR A 47 0.29 5.96 11.09
CA THR A 47 -0.86 6.89 10.96
C THR A 47 -0.60 8.27 11.58
N LYS A 48 0.22 8.34 12.64
CA LYS A 48 0.56 9.61 13.30
C LYS A 48 1.56 10.48 12.52
N VAL A 49 2.30 9.92 11.57
CA VAL A 49 3.42 10.58 10.88
C VAL A 49 3.23 10.55 9.35
N HIS A 50 2.11 10.00 8.86
CA HIS A 50 1.90 9.76 7.44
C HIS A 50 2.07 11.01 6.56
N ALA A 51 1.55 12.16 6.99
CA ALA A 51 1.70 13.42 6.27
C ALA A 51 3.17 13.87 6.17
N ALA A 52 3.97 13.66 7.23
CA ALA A 52 5.38 13.98 7.26
C ALA A 52 6.26 12.95 6.51
N GLN A 53 5.73 11.75 6.22
CA GLN A 53 6.43 10.79 5.33
C GLN A 53 6.27 11.17 3.85
N ILE A 54 5.19 11.88 3.50
CA ILE A 54 4.90 12.30 2.13
C ILE A 54 5.48 13.69 1.84
N LEU A 55 5.41 14.60 2.81
CA LEU A 55 5.94 15.96 2.69
C LEU A 55 7.37 15.98 3.24
N LYS A 56 8.36 15.73 2.36
CA LYS A 56 9.77 16.09 2.64
C LYS A 56 9.99 17.59 2.47
#